data_AF-A0A2H1IC77-F1
#
_entry.id   AF-A0A2H1IC77-F1
#
_cell.length_a   1.000
_cell.length_b   1.000
_cell.length_c   1.000
_cell.angle_alpha   90.00
_cell.angle_beta   90.00
_cell.angle_gamma   90.00
#
_symmetry.space_group_name_H-M   'P 1'
#
loop_
_entity.id
_entity.type
_entity.pdbx_description
1 polymer ?
#
loop_
_entity_poly.entity_id
_entity_poly.type
_entity_poly.pdbx_seq_one_letter_code
_entity_poly.pdbx_strand_id
1 'polypeptide(L)'
;MSGFKSQNPGRSPGSKPKNRAAGFHFILHSWGSFPGSGRIFDAMTDALEEGPFFHGTKAQLEVGDLLRAGFNSNYRPEVVMNHIYFTALTDGAGLAAEITALDGEPHVYEVEPTGDFENDPNVTDKKFPGNPTRSYRSTAPLRVVREVTDFKRLTPEELQDWRDKLAKLHADPTAKIIN
;
A
#
# COMPACT_ATOMS: atom_id res chain seq x y z
N MET A 1 9.50 -19.38 57.78
CA MET A 1 10.18 -19.41 56.46
C MET A 1 9.13 -19.29 55.39
N SER A 2 9.18 -18.18 54.65
CA SER A 2 8.29 -17.79 53.55
C SER A 2 8.45 -18.69 52.33
N GLY A 3 7.35 -19.04 51.67
CA GLY A 3 7.35 -19.70 50.37
C GLY A 3 6.11 -19.33 49.58
N PHE A 4 6.12 -18.14 48.96
CA PHE A 4 5.15 -17.72 47.96
C PHE A 4 5.29 -18.62 46.72
N LYS A 5 4.28 -19.43 46.39
CA LYS A 5 4.16 -20.02 45.05
C LYS A 5 3.44 -19.02 44.17
N SER A 6 4.21 -18.35 43.31
CA SER A 6 3.70 -17.50 42.24
C SER A 6 2.89 -18.35 41.26
N GLN A 7 1.58 -18.15 41.25
CA GLN A 7 0.72 -18.56 40.14
C GLN A 7 1.08 -17.70 38.93
N ASN A 8 1.32 -18.34 37.80
CA ASN A 8 1.61 -17.67 36.52
C ASN A 8 0.26 -17.42 35.84
N PRO A 9 -0.26 -16.19 35.76
CA PRO A 9 -1.57 -15.95 35.15
C PRO A 9 -1.45 -15.93 33.63
N GLY A 10 -2.30 -16.76 33.00
CA GLY A 10 -2.80 -16.70 31.63
C GLY A 10 -2.02 -15.85 30.62
N ARG A 11 -1.35 -16.54 29.70
CA ARG A 11 -1.09 -15.98 28.37
C ARG A 11 -2.44 -15.92 27.63
N SER A 12 -3.10 -14.77 27.73
CA SER A 12 -4.26 -14.42 26.89
C SER A 12 -3.84 -14.58 25.42
N PRO A 13 -4.68 -15.14 24.52
CA PRO A 13 -4.33 -15.23 23.11
C PRO A 13 -4.17 -13.80 22.58
N GLY A 14 -2.91 -13.43 22.35
CA GLY A 14 -2.53 -12.07 21.98
C GLY A 14 -3.37 -11.58 20.81
N SER A 15 -4.05 -10.47 21.03
CA SER A 15 -4.59 -9.61 19.97
C SER A 15 -3.55 -9.52 18.85
N LYS A 16 -3.93 -9.96 17.64
CA LYS A 16 -3.11 -9.74 16.44
C LYS A 16 -2.70 -8.26 16.42
N PRO A 17 -1.43 -7.93 16.09
CA PRO A 17 -1.01 -6.54 16.05
C PRO A 17 -1.96 -5.77 15.13
N LYS A 18 -2.67 -4.80 15.71
CA LYS A 18 -3.81 -4.10 15.09
C LYS A 18 -3.42 -3.26 13.87
N ASN A 19 -2.12 -3.05 13.65
CA ASN A 19 -1.60 -2.05 12.71
C ASN A 19 -0.76 -2.76 11.64
N ARG A 20 -1.39 -3.63 10.85
CA ARG A 20 -0.76 -4.28 9.69
C ARG A 20 -1.00 -3.42 8.46
N ALA A 21 -0.01 -2.66 8.05
CA ALA A 21 -0.04 -1.96 6.78
C ALA A 21 0.86 -2.71 5.80
N ALA A 22 0.25 -3.43 4.86
CA ALA A 22 0.99 -4.13 3.84
C ALA A 22 1.40 -3.16 2.72
N GLY A 23 2.65 -3.26 2.27
CA GLY A 23 3.21 -2.34 1.28
C GLY A 23 2.56 -2.48 -0.09
N PHE A 24 2.27 -1.35 -0.75
CA PHE A 24 1.88 -1.35 -2.17
C PHE A 24 3.07 -1.72 -3.04
N HIS A 25 2.76 -2.41 -4.13
CA HIS A 25 3.63 -2.54 -5.27
C HIS A 25 2.74 -2.54 -6.50
N PHE A 26 2.64 -1.40 -7.18
CA PHE A 26 2.01 -1.38 -8.48
C PHE A 26 2.99 -1.95 -9.51
N ILE A 27 2.59 -3.01 -10.21
CA ILE A 27 3.28 -3.43 -11.43
C ILE A 27 2.46 -2.91 -12.60
N LEU A 28 2.75 -1.68 -13.04
CA LEU A 28 2.09 -1.05 -14.18
C LEU A 28 2.66 -1.55 -15.52
N HIS A 29 2.80 -2.87 -15.73
CA HIS A 29 3.09 -3.37 -17.08
C HIS A 29 1.82 -3.46 -17.95
N SER A 30 0.60 -3.31 -17.39
CA SER A 30 -0.64 -3.59 -18.14
C SER A 30 -1.84 -2.67 -17.86
N TRP A 31 -1.63 -1.36 -17.63
CA TRP A 31 -2.70 -0.37 -17.82
C TRP A 31 -2.43 0.51 -19.04
N GLY A 32 -3.41 0.53 -19.94
CA GLY A 32 -3.65 1.60 -20.89
C GLY A 32 -4.32 2.78 -20.17
N SER A 33 -4.22 3.95 -20.76
CA SER A 33 -4.59 5.27 -20.23
C SER A 33 -5.78 5.30 -19.27
N PHE A 34 -5.60 5.95 -18.12
CA PHE A 34 -6.72 6.54 -17.38
C PHE A 34 -7.35 7.64 -18.26
N PRO A 35 -8.65 7.57 -18.59
CA PRO A 35 -9.32 8.68 -19.25
C PRO A 35 -9.53 9.79 -18.22
N GLY A 36 -8.71 10.84 -18.24
CA GLY A 36 -8.90 11.98 -17.34
C GLY A 36 -7.77 12.99 -17.20
N SER A 37 -6.57 12.80 -17.75
CA SER A 37 -5.53 13.84 -17.71
C SER A 37 -5.50 14.68 -18.99
N GLY A 38 -6.25 15.78 -18.94
CA GLY A 38 -5.92 16.94 -19.77
C GLY A 38 -4.46 17.32 -19.55
N ARG A 39 -3.73 17.46 -20.66
CA ARG A 39 -2.31 17.80 -20.76
C ARG A 39 -1.82 18.77 -19.67
N ILE A 40 -0.88 18.32 -18.85
CA ILE A 40 0.25 19.14 -18.38
C ILE A 40 1.52 18.29 -18.48
N PHE A 41 2.32 18.57 -19.51
CA PHE A 41 3.75 18.26 -19.48
C PHE A 41 4.38 19.48 -18.82
N ASP A 42 4.81 19.36 -17.58
CA ASP A 42 5.85 20.23 -17.03
C ASP A 42 6.75 19.39 -16.13
N ALA A 43 7.96 19.14 -16.64
CA ALA A 43 9.06 18.61 -15.89
C ALA A 43 9.79 19.79 -15.23
N MET A 44 9.53 20.09 -13.95
CA MET A 44 10.37 20.95 -13.12
C MET A 44 10.25 20.61 -11.61
N THR A 45 11.39 20.19 -11.04
CA THR A 45 11.86 20.38 -9.63
C THR A 45 11.02 19.89 -8.44
N ASP A 46 11.46 18.76 -7.86
CA ASP A 46 11.87 18.53 -6.45
C ASP A 46 11.04 19.05 -5.26
N ALA A 47 9.82 19.52 -5.47
CA ALA A 47 8.83 19.66 -4.41
C ALA A 47 7.95 18.41 -4.42
N LEU A 48 8.16 17.51 -3.47
CA LEU A 48 7.21 16.42 -3.25
C LEU A 48 5.84 17.02 -2.93
N GLU A 49 4.81 16.41 -3.48
CA GLU A 49 3.43 16.87 -3.39
C GLU A 49 2.96 16.97 -1.92
N GLU A 50 2.02 17.87 -1.60
CA GLU A 50 1.55 18.07 -0.21
C GLU A 50 0.38 17.14 0.18
N GLY A 51 -0.12 16.31 -0.75
CA GLY A 51 -1.27 15.45 -0.57
C GLY A 51 -2.58 16.05 -1.11
N PRO A 52 -3.75 15.52 -0.73
CA PRO A 52 -3.95 14.42 0.21
C PRO A 52 -3.34 13.11 -0.30
N PHE A 53 -2.95 12.25 0.64
CA PHE A 53 -2.37 10.93 0.34
C PHE A 53 -3.28 9.81 0.82
N PHE A 54 -3.19 8.67 0.15
CA PHE A 54 -4.07 7.54 0.35
C PHE A 54 -3.28 6.23 0.42
N HIS A 55 -3.69 5.38 1.36
CA HIS A 55 -3.21 4.02 1.53
C HIS A 55 -4.40 3.05 1.48
N GLY A 56 -4.38 2.14 0.52
CA GLY A 56 -5.37 1.08 0.39
C GLY A 56 -4.91 -0.25 0.99
N THR A 57 -5.74 -0.87 1.80
CA THR A 57 -5.39 -2.11 2.48
C THR A 57 -6.66 -2.91 2.79
N LYS A 58 -6.52 -4.19 3.07
CA LYS A 58 -7.61 -5.00 3.66
C LYS A 58 -7.54 -5.09 5.18
N ALA A 59 -6.52 -4.47 5.78
CA ALA A 59 -6.47 -4.31 7.22
C ALA A 59 -7.46 -3.21 7.65
N GLN A 60 -8.27 -3.51 8.65
CA GLN A 60 -9.13 -2.51 9.27
C GLN A 60 -8.29 -1.65 10.23
N LEU A 61 -8.24 -0.35 9.97
CA LEU A 61 -7.47 0.64 10.72
C LEU A 61 -8.38 1.68 11.36
N GLU A 62 -7.91 2.28 12.45
CA GLU A 62 -8.59 3.36 13.16
C GLU A 62 -7.89 4.71 12.93
N VAL A 63 -8.64 5.81 13.05
CA VAL A 63 -8.07 7.16 12.98
C VAL A 63 -6.99 7.33 14.05
N GLY A 64 -5.84 7.88 13.66
CA GLY A 64 -4.68 8.06 14.52
C GLY A 64 -3.72 6.87 14.54
N ASP A 65 -4.06 5.73 13.92
CA ASP A 65 -3.14 4.62 13.79
C ASP A 65 -1.87 5.02 13.03
N LEU A 66 -0.74 4.45 13.45
CA LEU A 66 0.54 4.58 12.76
C LEU A 66 0.84 3.31 11.96
N LEU A 67 0.85 3.46 10.63
CA LEU A 67 1.21 2.44 9.66
C LEU A 67 2.72 2.44 9.48
N ARG A 68 3.36 1.28 9.56
CA ARG A 68 4.82 1.16 9.46
C ARG A 68 5.22 0.14 8.40
N ALA A 69 6.44 0.28 7.90
CA ALA A 69 7.12 -0.77 7.16
C ALA A 69 7.42 -2.00 8.06
N GLY A 70 7.95 -3.06 7.46
CA GLY A 70 8.33 -4.30 8.16
C GLY A 70 7.31 -5.43 8.05
N PHE A 71 6.29 -5.27 7.22
CA PHE A 71 5.30 -6.30 6.92
C PHE A 71 5.55 -6.92 5.54
N ASN A 72 4.99 -8.12 5.36
CA ASN A 72 5.09 -8.85 4.11
C ASN A 72 4.41 -8.07 2.97
N SER A 73 4.96 -8.21 1.76
CA SER A 73 4.42 -7.59 0.54
C SER A 73 2.98 -8.07 0.28
N ASN A 74 2.16 -7.18 -0.29
CA ASN A 74 0.81 -7.52 -0.74
C ASN A 74 0.78 -8.53 -1.90
N TYR A 75 1.92 -8.76 -2.57
CA TYR A 75 2.00 -9.59 -3.78
C TYR A 75 2.92 -10.79 -3.59
N ARG A 76 4.05 -10.58 -2.92
CA ARG A 76 5.03 -11.62 -2.60
C ARG A 76 5.11 -11.81 -1.09
N PRO A 77 4.28 -12.67 -0.49
CA PRO A 77 4.21 -12.83 0.96
C PRO A 77 5.55 -13.26 1.57
N GLU A 78 6.52 -13.75 0.80
CA GLU A 78 7.88 -14.05 1.23
C GLU A 78 8.80 -12.82 1.38
N VAL A 79 8.41 -11.65 0.86
CA VAL A 79 9.21 -10.41 0.90
C VAL A 79 8.74 -9.50 2.02
N VAL A 80 9.63 -9.15 2.95
CA VAL A 80 9.39 -8.13 3.97
C VAL A 80 9.69 -6.75 3.41
N MET A 81 8.73 -5.83 3.46
CA MET A 81 8.87 -4.48 2.91
C MET A 81 9.61 -3.55 3.88
N ASN A 82 10.62 -2.84 3.38
CA ASN A 82 11.42 -1.84 4.11
C ASN A 82 10.74 -0.46 4.11
N HIS A 83 9.72 -0.28 3.28
CA HIS A 83 8.98 0.96 3.13
C HIS A 83 7.47 0.75 3.31
N ILE A 84 6.79 1.80 3.74
CA ILE A 84 5.34 1.95 3.66
C ILE A 84 5.00 2.79 2.42
N TYR A 85 3.94 2.43 1.71
CA TYR A 85 3.63 2.98 0.40
C TYR A 85 2.25 3.63 0.39
N PHE A 86 2.12 4.69 -0.39
CA PHE A 86 0.92 5.51 -0.51
C PHE A 86 0.91 6.24 -1.85
N THR A 87 -0.23 6.82 -2.22
CA THR A 87 -0.40 7.55 -3.48
C THR A 87 -1.25 8.79 -3.26
N ALA A 88 -1.09 9.80 -4.12
CA ALA A 88 -1.99 10.95 -4.13
C ALA A 88 -3.25 10.72 -5.00
N LEU A 89 -3.47 9.50 -5.50
CA LEU A 89 -4.65 9.11 -6.26
C LEU A 89 -5.53 8.14 -5.46
N THR A 90 -6.74 8.56 -5.08
CA THR A 90 -7.69 7.72 -4.33
C THR A 90 -8.00 6.40 -5.04
N ASP A 91 -8.25 6.44 -6.36
CA ASP A 91 -8.49 5.23 -7.16
C ASP A 91 -7.25 4.33 -7.27
N GLY A 92 -6.06 4.92 -7.21
CA GLY A 92 -4.81 4.16 -7.11
C GLY A 92 -4.74 3.37 -5.81
N ALA A 93 -5.12 4.00 -4.69
CA ALA A 93 -5.22 3.32 -3.40
C ALA A 93 -6.32 2.25 -3.40
N GLY A 94 -7.49 2.55 -3.93
CA GLY A 94 -8.61 1.60 -4.04
C GLY A 94 -8.25 0.37 -4.84
N LEU A 95 -7.60 0.54 -5.99
CA LEU A 95 -7.12 -0.56 -6.81
C LEU A 95 -6.20 -1.52 -6.03
N ALA A 96 -5.22 -1.02 -5.28
CA ALA A 96 -4.35 -1.94 -4.55
C ALA A 96 -4.92 -2.50 -3.25
N ALA A 97 -5.95 -1.86 -2.68
CA ALA A 97 -6.78 -2.51 -1.65
C ALA A 97 -7.54 -3.71 -2.24
N GLU A 98 -8.01 -3.62 -3.49
CA GLU A 98 -8.77 -4.68 -4.16
C GLU A 98 -7.89 -5.89 -4.52
N ILE A 99 -6.66 -5.64 -5.01
CA ILE A 99 -5.80 -6.70 -5.59
C ILE A 99 -4.76 -7.28 -4.62
N THR A 100 -4.71 -6.85 -3.35
CA THR A 100 -3.82 -7.46 -2.34
C THR A 100 -4.16 -8.93 -2.09
N ALA A 101 -3.12 -9.74 -1.82
CA ALA A 101 -3.21 -11.13 -1.41
C ALA A 101 -3.79 -11.35 0.00
N LEU A 102 -4.03 -10.28 0.77
CA LEU A 102 -4.73 -10.38 2.04
C LEU A 102 -6.21 -10.75 1.82
N ASP A 103 -6.78 -11.49 2.76
CA ASP A 103 -8.23 -11.70 2.84
C ASP A 103 -8.90 -10.51 3.53
N GLY A 104 -10.14 -10.20 3.14
CA GLY A 104 -10.94 -9.14 3.74
C GLY A 104 -11.51 -8.15 2.73
N GLU A 105 -12.27 -7.20 3.25
CA GLU A 105 -12.84 -6.09 2.47
C GLU A 105 -11.76 -5.04 2.17
N PRO A 106 -11.76 -4.45 0.96
CA PRO A 106 -10.82 -3.38 0.62
C PRO A 106 -11.24 -2.08 1.30
N HIS A 107 -10.28 -1.45 1.97
CA HIS A 107 -10.41 -0.15 2.61
C HIS A 107 -9.40 0.84 2.00
N VAL A 108 -9.78 2.11 1.93
CA VAL A 108 -8.86 3.21 1.58
C VAL A 108 -8.83 4.19 2.74
N TYR A 109 -7.63 4.56 3.18
CA TYR A 109 -7.43 5.53 4.24
C TYR A 109 -6.69 6.74 3.71
N GLU A 110 -7.16 7.94 4.05
CA GLU A 110 -6.35 9.14 3.93
C GLU A 110 -5.27 9.12 5.01
N VAL A 111 -4.04 9.43 4.63
CA VAL A 111 -2.87 9.29 5.49
C VAL A 111 -1.96 10.51 5.41
N GLU A 112 -1.29 10.80 6.51
CA GLU A 112 -0.23 11.81 6.60
C GLU A 112 1.14 11.14 6.79
N PRO A 113 2.14 11.41 5.95
CA PRO A 113 3.50 10.97 6.21
C PRO A 113 4.05 11.70 7.45
N THR A 114 4.68 10.94 8.35
CA THR A 114 5.26 11.52 9.59
C THR A 114 6.74 11.92 9.44
N GLY A 115 7.28 11.76 8.23
CA GLY A 115 8.65 12.13 7.87
C GLY A 115 8.82 12.09 6.35
N ASP A 116 10.07 12.15 5.90
CA ASP A 116 10.41 12.22 4.47
C ASP A 116 9.91 11.00 3.69
N PHE A 117 9.62 11.22 2.42
CA PHE A 117 9.20 10.18 1.48
C PHE A 117 9.83 10.44 0.11
N GLU A 118 9.72 9.47 -0.79
CA GLU A 118 10.28 9.55 -2.14
C GLU A 118 9.32 8.91 -3.15
N ASN A 119 9.55 9.17 -4.44
CA ASN A 119 8.80 8.50 -5.51
C ASN A 119 8.99 6.98 -5.44
N ASP A 120 7.92 6.22 -5.64
CA ASP A 120 8.01 4.76 -5.68
C ASP A 120 8.79 4.31 -6.94
N PRO A 121 10.00 3.74 -6.81
CA PRO A 121 10.83 3.33 -7.94
C PRO A 121 10.26 2.11 -8.66
N ASN A 122 9.19 1.48 -8.15
CA ASN A 122 8.53 0.37 -8.83
C ASN A 122 7.63 0.83 -9.98
N VAL A 123 7.19 2.10 -9.96
CA VAL A 123 6.28 2.68 -10.97
C VAL A 123 6.77 3.97 -11.59
N THR A 124 7.74 4.64 -10.97
CA THR A 124 8.36 5.86 -11.48
C THR A 124 9.42 5.50 -12.52
N ASP A 125 9.43 6.23 -13.64
CA ASP A 125 10.40 6.06 -14.74
C ASP A 125 10.48 4.61 -15.28
N LYS A 126 9.34 3.91 -15.30
CA LYS A 126 9.21 2.57 -15.89
C LYS A 126 8.65 2.63 -17.29
N LYS A 127 7.33 2.49 -17.40
CA LYS A 127 6.62 2.50 -18.68
C LYS A 127 6.50 3.90 -19.27
N PHE A 128 6.43 4.91 -18.39
CA PHE A 128 6.32 6.32 -18.72
C PHE A 128 7.34 7.10 -17.90
N PRO A 129 7.86 8.22 -18.43
CA PRO A 129 8.76 9.10 -17.68
C PRO A 129 8.03 9.76 -16.50
N GLY A 130 8.75 9.98 -15.41
CA GLY A 130 8.24 10.57 -14.18
C GLY A 130 7.36 9.63 -13.36
N ASN A 131 6.56 10.22 -12.47
CA ASN A 131 5.64 9.52 -11.57
C ASN A 131 4.17 9.82 -11.91
N PRO A 132 3.65 9.34 -13.06
CA PRO A 132 2.26 9.62 -13.46
C PRO A 132 1.23 9.00 -12.51
N THR A 133 1.62 7.95 -11.78
CA THR A 133 0.77 7.32 -10.76
C THR A 133 0.74 8.08 -9.44
N ARG A 134 1.61 9.09 -9.27
CA ARG A 134 1.81 9.84 -8.03
C ARG A 134 1.92 8.89 -6.83
N SER A 135 2.75 7.86 -6.99
CA SER A 135 2.98 6.82 -5.98
C SER A 135 4.28 7.09 -5.25
N TYR A 136 4.26 6.91 -3.94
CA TYR A 136 5.35 7.26 -3.05
C TYR A 136 5.63 6.15 -2.05
N ARG A 137 6.80 6.20 -1.44
CA ARG A 137 7.19 5.32 -0.33
C ARG A 137 7.96 6.08 0.74
N SER A 138 7.85 5.62 1.99
CA SER A 138 8.56 6.19 3.14
C SER A 138 9.08 5.09 4.05
N THR A 139 10.18 5.35 4.76
CA THR A 139 10.61 4.53 5.90
C THR A 139 9.97 5.01 7.21
N ALA A 140 9.54 6.26 7.26
CA ALA A 140 8.80 6.82 8.38
C ALA A 140 7.35 6.29 8.38
N PRO A 141 6.70 6.24 9.54
CA PRO A 141 5.29 5.84 9.61
C PRO A 141 4.35 6.79 8.85
N LEU A 142 3.19 6.28 8.47
CA LEU A 142 2.04 7.10 8.05
C LEU A 142 1.00 7.13 9.16
N ARG A 143 0.35 8.28 9.38
CA ARG A 143 -0.77 8.43 10.32
C ARG A 143 -2.10 8.34 9.57
N VAL A 144 -3.04 7.52 10.04
CA VAL A 144 -4.42 7.53 9.51
C VAL A 144 -5.13 8.82 9.91
N VAL A 145 -5.63 9.54 8.92
CA VAL A 145 -6.49 10.72 9.13
C VAL A 145 -7.95 10.32 9.16
N ARG A 146 -8.39 9.50 8.19
CA ARG A 146 -9.78 9.03 8.06
C ARG A 146 -9.88 7.89 7.05
N GLU A 147 -10.99 7.17 7.08
CA GLU A 147 -11.38 6.26 6.00
C GLU A 147 -12.04 7.03 4.84
N VAL A 148 -11.80 6.58 3.62
CA VAL A 148 -12.36 7.09 2.37
C VAL A 148 -13.15 5.97 1.72
N THR A 149 -14.44 6.20 1.49
CA THR A 149 -15.33 5.21 0.88
C THR A 149 -15.66 5.51 -0.58
N ASP A 150 -15.37 6.73 -1.05
CA ASP A 150 -15.61 7.16 -2.43
C ASP A 150 -14.36 6.90 -3.28
N PHE A 151 -14.23 5.65 -3.73
CA PHE A 151 -13.20 5.21 -4.66
C PHE A 151 -13.80 4.19 -5.63
N LYS A 152 -13.24 4.12 -6.84
CA LYS A 152 -13.71 3.16 -7.85
C LYS A 152 -13.51 1.73 -7.37
N ARG A 153 -14.61 0.99 -7.26
CA ARG A 153 -14.61 -0.48 -7.09
C ARG A 153 -14.39 -1.15 -8.44
N LEU A 154 -13.62 -2.23 -8.44
CA LEU A 154 -13.40 -3.02 -9.64
C LEU A 154 -14.60 -3.94 -9.88
N THR A 155 -14.96 -4.14 -11.15
CA THR A 155 -15.95 -5.17 -11.50
C THR A 155 -15.36 -6.57 -11.28
N PRO A 156 -16.19 -7.62 -11.16
CA PRO A 156 -15.70 -8.99 -11.09
C PRO A 156 -14.79 -9.38 -12.25
N GLU A 157 -15.06 -8.88 -13.47
CA GLU A 157 -14.20 -9.11 -14.63
C GLU A 157 -12.87 -8.38 -14.49
N GLU A 158 -12.87 -7.10 -14.10
CA GLU A 158 -11.63 -6.34 -13.85
C GLU A 158 -10.76 -6.99 -12.76
N LEU A 159 -11.38 -7.51 -11.70
CA LEU A 159 -10.70 -8.27 -10.65
C LEU A 159 -10.06 -9.56 -11.18
N GLN A 160 -10.77 -10.28 -12.05
CA GLN A 160 -10.25 -11.51 -12.64
C GLN A 160 -9.05 -11.21 -13.55
N ASP A 161 -9.14 -10.17 -14.38
CA ASP A 161 -8.03 -9.73 -15.22
C ASP A 161 -6.78 -9.38 -14.40
N TRP A 162 -6.96 -8.74 -13.25
CA TRP A 162 -5.87 -8.45 -12.33
C TRP A 162 -5.27 -9.71 -11.71
N ARG A 163 -6.09 -10.66 -11.27
CA ARG A 163 -5.62 -11.95 -10.74
C ARG A 163 -4.78 -12.69 -11.78
N ASP A 164 -5.22 -12.71 -13.04
CA ASP A 164 -4.50 -13.36 -14.13
C ASP A 164 -3.16 -12.67 -14.44
N LYS A 165 -3.13 -11.33 -14.39
CA LYS A 165 -1.90 -10.54 -14.53
C LYS A 165 -0.91 -10.83 -13.40
N LEU A 166 -1.39 -10.86 -12.15
CA LEU A 166 -0.56 -11.15 -10.98
C LEU A 166 -0.02 -12.58 -11.01
N ALA A 167 -0.84 -13.56 -11.43
CA ALA A 167 -0.41 -14.95 -11.58
C ALA A 167 0.75 -15.08 -12.58
N LYS A 168 0.68 -14.37 -13.72
CA LYS A 168 1.77 -14.32 -14.71
C LYS A 168 3.04 -13.69 -14.12
N LEU A 169 2.90 -12.63 -13.32
CA LEU A 169 4.03 -11.95 -12.68
C LEU A 169 4.68 -12.79 -11.57
N HIS A 170 3.93 -13.61 -10.86
CA HIS A 170 4.47 -14.54 -9.87
C HIS A 170 5.21 -15.71 -10.52
N ALA A 171 4.77 -16.12 -11.71
CA ALA A 171 5.46 -17.14 -12.50
C ALA A 171 6.74 -16.63 -13.19
N ASP A 172 6.92 -15.31 -13.32
CA ASP A 172 8.08 -14.70 -13.95
C ASP A 172 9.25 -14.53 -12.96
N PRO A 173 10.35 -15.30 -13.09
CA PRO A 173 11.50 -15.21 -12.19
C PRO A 173 12.29 -13.90 -12.35
N THR A 174 12.05 -13.11 -13.39
CA THR A 174 12.73 -11.83 -13.66
C THR A 174 12.02 -10.63 -13.04
N ALA A 175 10.75 -10.79 -12.64
CA ALA A 175 10.04 -9.74 -11.92
C ALA A 175 10.71 -9.52 -10.55
N LYS A 176 11.22 -8.31 -10.31
CA LYS A 176 11.90 -7.92 -9.06
C LYS A 176 11.11 -6.83 -8.36
N ILE A 177 10.92 -7.00 -7.05
CA ILE A 177 10.44 -5.92 -6.18
C ILE A 177 11.66 -5.08 -5.79
N ILE A 178 11.61 -3.78 -6.07
CA ILE A 178 12.60 -2.82 -5.58
C ILE A 178 12.11 -2.36 -4.22
N ASN A 179 12.76 -2.91 -3.18
CA ASN A 179 12.45 -2.67 -1.78
C ASN A 179 13.42 -1.66 -1.20
#